data_AF-A0AA41T137-F1
#
_entry.id   AF-A0AA41T137-F1
#
_cell.length_a   1.000
_cell.length_b   1.000
_cell.length_c   1.000
_cell.angle_alpha   90.00
_cell.angle_beta   90.00
_cell.angle_gamma   90.00
#
_symmetry.space_group_name_H-M   'P 1'
#
loop_
_entity.id
_entity.type
_entity.pdbx_description
1 polymer ?
#
loop_
_entity_poly.entity_id
_entity_poly.type
_entity_poly.pdbx_seq_one_letter_code
_entity_poly.pdbx_strand_id
1 'polypeptide(L)'
;NIYLLGCGRKCKETPLELVFVIDSSESVGIDNFRIIQNFVKTLADRIAVDLATARMGIINYSHQVEKVADLRQFSSKDDFKLAVDGMQYLGEGTYTATALQAANDMFKGARPGVKKVGLVITDGQTDSRDKKNLTEVVKEANNTGVETFVIGVVKKSDPNFDMFFEEMNLIATDPQHVYHFDDFLILYDILKQKLSTKICEDFPSYFFQVFGSSSSQPEFGVLGEELGESTPEPPEEISESKRDLEMKTQQLEIKLSNKMEEDIKKVRRKSTQTGNDLMRCVDLYNQAQAKWFEEMVTTTLELEQVEMERVEMTRQHLCQYTQLRHETDMFNQSTVESVDQLLRKVDPAKVREHKMGNICSVDMEI
;
A
#
# COMPACT_ATOMS: atom_id res chain seq x y z
N ASN A 1 -13.37 -14.88 -35.65
CA ASN A 1 -12.38 -14.92 -34.57
C ASN A 1 -11.28 -13.90 -34.80
N ILE A 2 -11.44 -12.70 -34.26
CA ILE A 2 -10.35 -11.74 -34.06
C ILE A 2 -10.38 -11.42 -32.57
N TYR A 3 -9.36 -11.86 -31.83
CA TYR A 3 -9.14 -11.40 -30.47
C TYR A 3 -8.49 -10.03 -30.53
N LEU A 4 -9.11 -9.03 -29.92
CA LEU A 4 -8.46 -7.74 -29.65
C LEU A 4 -7.39 -7.94 -28.58
N LEU A 5 -6.19 -8.34 -29.00
CA LEU A 5 -4.99 -8.27 -28.18
C LEU A 5 -4.60 -6.79 -28.01
N GLY A 6 -5.21 -6.16 -27.01
CA GLY A 6 -4.76 -4.84 -26.55
C GLY A 6 -3.27 -4.90 -26.20
N CYS A 7 -2.48 -4.00 -26.76
CA CYS A 7 -1.04 -3.92 -26.51
C CYS A 7 -0.76 -3.25 -25.16
N GLY A 8 -1.25 -3.86 -24.08
CA GLY A 8 -0.80 -3.56 -22.73
C GLY A 8 0.64 -4.03 -22.56
N ARG A 9 1.45 -3.28 -21.81
CA ARG A 9 2.79 -3.74 -21.41
C ARG A 9 2.63 -5.08 -20.70
N LYS A 10 3.15 -6.17 -21.27
CA LYS A 10 3.32 -7.42 -20.53
C LYS A 10 4.35 -7.15 -19.45
N CYS A 11 3.88 -6.99 -18.20
CA CYS A 11 4.77 -6.95 -17.06
C CYS A 11 5.63 -8.22 -17.11
N LYS A 12 6.95 -8.10 -17.01
CA LYS A 12 7.83 -9.26 -16.84
C LYS A 12 7.79 -9.61 -15.36
N GLU A 13 6.67 -10.17 -14.91
CA GLU A 13 6.43 -10.50 -13.51
C GLU A 13 7.49 -11.50 -13.05
N THR A 14 8.48 -10.99 -12.30
CA THR A 14 9.49 -11.79 -11.63
C THR A 14 8.81 -12.49 -10.45
N PRO A 15 8.88 -13.83 -10.36
CA PRO A 15 8.27 -14.53 -9.24
C PRO A 15 8.81 -14.02 -7.89
N LEU A 16 7.90 -13.80 -6.94
CA LEU A 16 8.17 -13.27 -5.61
C LEU A 16 7.65 -14.21 -4.51
N GLU A 17 8.41 -14.32 -3.42
CA GLU A 17 8.01 -14.91 -2.14
C GLU A 17 8.27 -13.83 -1.08
N LEU A 18 7.22 -13.21 -0.56
CA LEU A 18 7.29 -12.11 0.41
C LEU A 18 6.85 -12.61 1.80
N VAL A 19 7.60 -12.33 2.85
CA VAL A 19 7.17 -12.58 4.23
C VAL A 19 7.12 -11.27 5.00
N PHE A 20 5.94 -10.94 5.50
CA PHE A 20 5.76 -9.83 6.43
C PHE A 20 6.15 -10.30 7.84
N VAL A 21 7.01 -9.53 8.53
CA VAL A 21 7.44 -9.78 9.91
C VAL A 21 7.00 -8.57 10.73
N ILE A 22 5.87 -8.72 11.42
CA ILE A 22 5.08 -7.62 11.98
C ILE A 22 5.23 -7.60 13.49
N ASP A 23 5.75 -6.49 14.01
CA ASP A 23 5.80 -6.21 15.43
C ASP A 23 4.40 -5.87 15.97
N SER A 24 4.07 -6.47 17.11
CA SER A 24 2.84 -6.26 17.88
C SER A 24 3.15 -6.11 19.38
N SER A 25 4.37 -5.69 19.70
CA SER A 25 4.85 -5.39 21.06
C SER A 25 4.09 -4.23 21.72
N GLU A 26 4.38 -4.01 23.01
CA GLU A 26 3.74 -2.97 23.82
C GLU A 26 3.96 -1.55 23.29
N SER A 27 5.14 -1.26 22.72
CA SER A 27 5.48 0.05 22.14
C SER A 27 4.59 0.40 20.96
N VAL A 28 4.35 -0.58 20.06
CA VAL A 28 3.46 -0.41 18.91
C VAL A 28 2.08 0.02 19.37
N GLY A 29 1.48 -0.71 20.32
CA GLY A 29 0.11 -0.43 20.75
C GLY A 29 -0.95 -0.89 19.74
N ILE A 30 -2.15 -1.19 20.26
CA ILE A 30 -3.25 -1.75 19.46
C ILE A 30 -3.68 -0.89 18.26
N ASP A 31 -3.63 0.44 18.38
CA ASP A 31 -4.10 1.34 17.32
C ASP A 31 -3.09 1.48 16.18
N ASN A 32 -1.78 1.49 16.45
CA ASN A 32 -0.78 1.44 15.39
C ASN A 32 -0.72 0.05 14.75
N PHE A 33 -0.92 -1.03 15.52
CA PHE A 33 -1.03 -2.38 14.97
C PHE A 33 -2.15 -2.48 13.91
N ARG A 34 -3.30 -1.83 14.15
CA ARG A 34 -4.38 -1.70 13.14
C ARG A 34 -3.95 -0.90 11.90
N ILE A 35 -3.09 0.11 12.04
CA ILE A 35 -2.50 0.82 10.89
C ILE A 35 -1.60 -0.13 10.10
N ILE A 36 -0.75 -0.93 10.77
CA ILE A 36 0.09 -1.94 10.12
C ILE A 36 -0.75 -3.00 9.40
N GLN A 37 -1.82 -3.52 10.02
CA GLN A 37 -2.77 -4.45 9.36
C GLN A 37 -3.32 -3.86 8.07
N ASN A 38 -3.81 -2.60 8.09
CA ASN A 38 -4.33 -1.94 6.90
C ASN A 38 -3.25 -1.65 5.85
N PHE A 39 -2.02 -1.35 6.28
CA PHE A 39 -0.86 -1.20 5.41
C PHE A 39 -0.54 -2.50 4.66
N VAL A 40 -0.43 -3.62 5.38
CA VAL A 40 -0.12 -4.95 4.82
C VAL A 40 -1.21 -5.40 3.84
N LYS A 41 -2.51 -5.23 4.18
CA LYS A 41 -3.61 -5.54 3.25
C LYS A 41 -3.54 -4.72 1.96
N THR A 42 -3.24 -3.42 2.07
CA THR A 42 -3.19 -2.53 0.90
C THR A 42 -1.99 -2.84 0.00
N LEU A 43 -0.84 -3.21 0.59
CA LEU A 43 0.34 -3.66 -0.16
C LEU A 43 0.08 -5.02 -0.84
N ALA A 44 -0.60 -5.95 -0.15
CA ALA A 44 -1.05 -7.23 -0.73
C ALA A 44 -2.02 -7.05 -1.93
N ASP A 45 -2.88 -6.02 -1.90
CA ASP A 45 -3.73 -5.68 -3.04
C ASP A 45 -2.93 -5.18 -4.25
N ARG A 46 -1.73 -4.62 -4.06
CA ARG A 46 -0.86 -4.12 -5.14
C ARG A 46 0.07 -5.18 -5.73
N ILE A 47 0.59 -6.08 -4.90
CA ILE A 47 1.36 -7.24 -5.36
C ILE A 47 0.47 -8.07 -6.31
N ALA A 48 0.99 -8.51 -7.45
CA ALA A 48 0.24 -9.36 -8.38
C ALA A 48 0.17 -10.79 -7.83
N VAL A 49 -0.79 -11.06 -6.95
CA VAL A 49 -1.03 -12.39 -6.36
C VAL A 49 -1.85 -13.24 -7.32
N ASP A 50 -1.23 -13.68 -8.41
CA ASP A 50 -1.44 -15.03 -8.91
C ASP A 50 -0.45 -15.93 -8.18
N LEU A 51 -0.86 -17.14 -7.77
CA LEU A 51 0.05 -18.16 -7.23
C LEU A 51 1.24 -18.45 -8.15
N ALA A 52 1.09 -18.22 -9.47
CA ALA A 52 2.17 -18.32 -10.43
C ALA A 52 3.27 -17.26 -10.22
N THR A 53 2.93 -16.05 -9.77
CA THR A 53 3.84 -14.88 -9.77
C THR A 53 4.14 -14.31 -8.38
N ALA A 54 3.24 -14.39 -7.40
CA ALA A 54 3.56 -14.00 -6.02
C ALA A 54 2.97 -14.94 -4.96
N ARG A 55 3.72 -15.14 -3.89
CA ARG A 55 3.29 -15.82 -2.65
C ARG A 55 3.65 -14.95 -1.46
N MET A 56 2.78 -14.96 -0.45
CA MET A 56 2.92 -14.10 0.72
C MET A 56 2.71 -14.89 2.01
N GLY A 57 3.62 -14.70 2.96
CA GLY A 57 3.55 -15.23 4.32
C GLY A 57 3.50 -14.11 5.34
N ILE A 58 3.06 -14.41 6.56
CA ILE A 58 2.91 -13.45 7.65
C ILE A 58 3.40 -14.09 8.94
N ILE A 59 4.25 -13.35 9.64
CA ILE A 59 4.68 -13.59 11.01
C ILE A 59 4.27 -12.38 11.83
N ASN A 60 3.50 -12.62 12.88
CA ASN A 60 3.14 -11.65 13.91
C ASN A 60 4.00 -11.94 15.14
N TYR A 61 4.63 -10.95 15.76
CA TYR A 61 5.51 -11.21 16.89
C TYR A 61 5.47 -10.14 18.00
N SER A 62 5.92 -10.58 19.17
CA SER A 62 6.27 -9.77 20.34
C SER A 62 7.25 -10.62 21.18
N HIS A 63 6.99 -10.93 22.45
CA HIS A 63 7.63 -12.00 23.24
C HIS A 63 7.33 -13.42 22.73
N GLN A 64 6.34 -13.58 21.85
CA GLN A 64 6.05 -14.84 21.15
C GLN A 64 5.94 -14.60 19.64
N VAL A 65 6.04 -15.67 18.85
CA VAL A 65 6.05 -15.60 17.39
C VAL A 65 4.95 -16.49 16.81
N GLU A 66 4.00 -15.85 16.12
CA GLU A 66 2.86 -16.50 15.48
C GLU A 66 3.05 -16.54 13.96
N LYS A 67 3.01 -17.76 13.38
CA LYS A 67 3.02 -17.96 11.94
C LYS A 67 1.58 -17.87 11.42
N VAL A 68 1.11 -16.66 11.17
CA VAL A 68 -0.26 -16.36 10.72
C VAL A 68 -0.52 -16.91 9.31
N ALA A 69 0.48 -16.88 8.43
CA ALA A 69 0.37 -17.38 7.06
C ALA A 69 1.69 -18.02 6.57
N ASP A 70 1.66 -19.27 6.12
CA ASP A 70 2.75 -19.89 5.33
C ASP A 70 2.66 -19.45 3.87
N LEU A 71 3.82 -19.30 3.18
CA LEU A 71 3.92 -18.95 1.76
C LEU A 71 3.04 -19.81 0.82
N ARG A 72 2.68 -21.04 1.23
CA ARG A 72 1.87 -21.99 0.45
C ARG A 72 0.39 -22.02 0.85
N GLN A 73 -0.01 -21.27 1.86
CA GLN A 73 -1.32 -21.41 2.53
C GLN A 73 -2.48 -20.77 1.74
N PHE A 74 -2.25 -19.63 1.09
CA PHE A 74 -3.31 -18.86 0.45
C PHE A 74 -3.18 -18.82 -1.07
N SER A 75 -4.29 -19.10 -1.74
CA SER A 75 -4.45 -19.02 -3.20
C SER A 75 -5.09 -17.71 -3.68
N SER A 76 -5.59 -16.87 -2.77
CA SER A 76 -6.25 -15.60 -3.10
C SER A 76 -5.75 -14.45 -2.21
N LYS A 77 -5.93 -13.22 -2.70
CA LYS A 77 -5.68 -12.00 -1.92
C LYS A 77 -6.64 -11.84 -0.76
N ASP A 78 -7.88 -12.27 -0.93
CA ASP A 78 -8.92 -12.02 0.06
C ASP A 78 -8.77 -12.94 1.26
N ASP A 79 -8.38 -14.21 1.06
CA ASP A 79 -8.01 -15.12 2.16
C ASP A 79 -6.80 -14.59 2.95
N PHE A 80 -5.79 -14.05 2.25
CA PHE A 80 -4.64 -13.41 2.88
C PHE A 80 -5.05 -12.19 3.70
N LYS A 81 -5.90 -11.30 3.17
CA LYS A 81 -6.39 -10.12 3.90
C LYS A 81 -7.24 -10.50 5.12
N LEU A 82 -8.07 -11.55 5.00
CA LEU A 82 -8.81 -12.11 6.14
C LEU A 82 -7.87 -12.65 7.23
N ALA A 83 -6.74 -13.26 6.85
CA ALA A 83 -5.72 -13.68 7.81
C ALA A 83 -5.01 -12.49 8.49
N VAL A 84 -4.74 -11.40 7.76
CA VAL A 84 -4.24 -10.13 8.33
C VAL A 84 -5.24 -9.55 9.33
N ASP A 85 -6.53 -9.52 8.99
CA ASP A 85 -7.60 -9.03 9.86
C ASP A 85 -7.81 -9.90 11.11
N GLY A 86 -7.53 -11.20 11.00
CA GLY A 86 -7.61 -12.17 12.10
C GLY A 86 -6.41 -12.18 13.06
N MET A 87 -5.36 -11.40 12.82
CA MET A 87 -4.18 -11.34 13.70
C MET A 87 -4.53 -10.75 15.07
N GLN A 88 -4.00 -11.38 16.13
CA GLN A 88 -4.16 -10.88 17.50
C GLN A 88 -2.99 -9.97 17.87
N TYR A 89 -3.30 -8.85 18.51
CA TYR A 89 -2.28 -8.00 19.12
C TYR A 89 -1.76 -8.65 20.40
N LEU A 90 -0.43 -8.80 20.51
CA LEU A 90 0.19 -9.59 21.57
C LEU A 90 0.64 -8.74 22.78
N GLY A 91 1.21 -7.56 22.54
CA GLY A 91 1.34 -6.48 23.52
C GLY A 91 2.38 -6.64 24.63
N GLU A 92 3.37 -7.53 24.50
CA GLU A 92 4.48 -7.66 25.48
C GLU A 92 5.78 -8.03 24.76
N GLY A 93 6.85 -7.26 24.93
CA GLY A 93 8.22 -7.59 24.48
C GLY A 93 8.43 -7.67 22.96
N THR A 94 9.69 -7.72 22.52
CA THR A 94 10.04 -7.58 21.08
C THR A 94 11.14 -8.58 20.69
N TYR A 95 10.76 -9.83 20.36
CA TYR A 95 11.71 -10.91 20.01
C TYR A 95 11.98 -10.98 18.50
N THR A 96 12.56 -9.91 17.97
CA THR A 96 12.84 -9.73 16.54
C THR A 96 13.75 -10.81 15.97
N ALA A 97 14.76 -11.27 16.73
CA ALA A 97 15.68 -12.31 16.27
C ALA A 97 14.97 -13.67 16.18
N THR A 98 14.07 -13.99 17.10
CA THR A 98 13.22 -15.19 17.00
C THR A 98 12.19 -15.07 15.87
N ALA A 99 11.64 -13.88 15.60
CA ALA A 99 10.73 -13.64 14.49
C ALA A 99 11.41 -13.79 13.12
N LEU A 100 12.61 -13.22 12.95
CA LEU A 100 13.44 -13.39 11.75
C LEU A 100 13.87 -14.84 11.55
N GLN A 101 14.15 -15.60 12.62
CA GLN A 101 14.44 -17.02 12.52
C GLN A 101 13.24 -17.79 11.95
N ALA A 102 12.02 -17.46 12.39
CA ALA A 102 10.80 -18.05 11.86
C ALA A 102 10.55 -17.67 10.40
N ALA A 103 10.98 -16.47 9.96
CA ALA A 103 10.94 -16.07 8.56
C ALA A 103 11.93 -16.88 7.71
N ASN A 104 13.18 -17.03 8.17
CA ASN A 104 14.18 -17.91 7.54
C ASN A 104 13.67 -19.35 7.39
N ASP A 105 12.99 -19.87 8.43
CA ASP A 105 12.37 -21.19 8.36
C ASP A 105 11.23 -21.27 7.33
N MET A 106 10.42 -20.23 7.20
CA MET A 106 9.37 -20.16 6.18
C MET A 106 9.96 -20.12 4.76
N PHE A 107 11.06 -19.39 4.55
CA PHE A 107 11.77 -19.33 3.27
C PHE A 107 12.44 -20.64 2.84
N LYS A 108 12.54 -21.64 3.73
CA LYS A 108 12.94 -23.02 3.35
C LYS A 108 11.85 -23.70 2.49
N GLY A 109 10.61 -23.22 2.53
CA GLY A 109 9.50 -23.64 1.65
C GLY A 109 9.35 -22.83 0.35
N ALA A 110 10.17 -21.80 0.12
CA ALA A 110 10.10 -20.96 -1.08
C ALA A 110 10.53 -21.71 -2.35
N ARG A 111 10.00 -21.31 -3.51
CA ARG A 111 10.35 -21.90 -4.81
C ARG A 111 11.83 -21.70 -5.18
N PRO A 112 12.48 -22.69 -5.84
CA PRO A 112 13.84 -22.52 -6.36
C PRO A 112 13.92 -21.40 -7.41
N GLY A 113 14.96 -20.57 -7.33
CA GLY A 113 15.22 -19.48 -8.30
C GLY A 113 14.26 -18.28 -8.21
N VAL A 114 13.42 -18.22 -7.18
CA VAL A 114 12.43 -17.15 -6.95
C VAL A 114 12.99 -16.11 -5.97
N LYS A 115 12.66 -14.83 -6.16
CA LYS A 115 13.13 -13.75 -5.29
C LYS A 115 12.44 -13.85 -3.93
N LYS A 116 13.23 -13.89 -2.85
CA LYS A 116 12.76 -13.97 -1.46
C LYS A 116 12.91 -12.61 -0.80
N VAL A 117 11.84 -12.08 -0.24
CA VAL A 117 11.85 -10.76 0.41
C VAL A 117 11.26 -10.84 1.81
N GLY A 118 12.03 -10.46 2.82
CA GLY A 118 11.51 -10.21 4.17
C GLY A 118 11.17 -8.73 4.32
N LEU A 119 9.97 -8.41 4.79
CA LEU A 119 9.59 -7.05 5.15
C LEU A 119 9.28 -6.96 6.64
N VAL A 120 10.21 -6.37 7.39
CA VAL A 120 10.08 -6.15 8.83
C VAL A 120 9.41 -4.81 9.08
N ILE A 121 8.44 -4.77 10.01
CA ILE A 121 7.77 -3.56 10.46
C ILE A 121 7.83 -3.54 11.99
N THR A 122 8.47 -2.52 12.58
CA THR A 122 8.73 -2.44 14.03
C THR A 122 8.92 -0.99 14.52
N ASP A 123 8.73 -0.74 15.80
CA ASP A 123 9.12 0.50 16.50
C ASP A 123 10.07 0.27 17.69
N GLY A 124 10.43 -0.99 17.98
CA GLY A 124 11.15 -1.40 19.17
C GLY A 124 12.47 -2.09 18.87
N GLN A 125 13.46 -1.88 19.72
CA GLN A 125 14.69 -2.67 19.71
C GLN A 125 14.43 -4.10 20.16
N THR A 126 15.26 -5.04 19.70
CA THR A 126 15.25 -6.43 20.13
C THR A 126 15.43 -6.51 21.64
N ASP A 127 14.48 -7.16 22.31
CA ASP A 127 14.53 -7.37 23.75
C ASP A 127 15.71 -8.29 24.12
N SER A 128 16.50 -7.89 25.11
CA SER A 128 17.58 -8.70 25.72
C SER A 128 17.14 -10.10 26.19
N ARG A 129 15.84 -10.32 26.40
CA ARG A 129 15.22 -11.61 26.74
C ARG A 129 15.04 -12.54 25.54
N ASP A 130 15.17 -12.05 24.30
CA ASP A 130 15.19 -12.90 23.10
C ASP A 130 16.39 -13.84 23.17
N LYS A 131 16.11 -15.13 23.01
CA LYS A 131 17.12 -16.21 23.11
C LYS A 131 17.92 -16.38 21.83
N LYS A 132 17.53 -15.71 20.74
CA LYS A 132 18.20 -15.76 19.44
C LYS A 132 19.14 -14.57 19.28
N ASN A 133 20.32 -14.84 18.72
CA ASN A 133 21.26 -13.78 18.36
C ASN A 133 20.84 -13.15 17.02
N LEU A 134 20.53 -11.86 17.04
CA LEU A 134 20.04 -11.13 15.86
C LEU A 134 21.04 -11.20 14.69
N THR A 135 22.32 -10.95 14.95
CA THR A 135 23.39 -10.98 13.94
C THR A 135 23.56 -12.34 13.27
N GLU A 136 23.41 -13.44 14.03
CA GLU A 136 23.47 -14.80 13.47
C GLU A 136 22.28 -15.10 12.55
N VAL A 137 21.07 -14.68 12.95
CA VAL A 137 19.84 -14.92 12.19
C VAL A 137 19.79 -14.08 10.91
N VAL A 138 20.18 -12.81 10.97
CA VAL A 138 20.37 -11.95 9.77
C VAL A 138 21.39 -12.57 8.82
N LYS A 139 22.50 -13.10 9.34
CA LYS A 139 23.52 -13.76 8.53
C LYS A 139 23.00 -15.04 7.86
N GLU A 140 22.13 -15.82 8.50
CA GLU A 140 21.42 -16.94 7.86
C GLU A 140 20.50 -16.44 6.72
N ALA A 141 19.75 -15.36 6.94
CA ALA A 141 18.85 -14.77 5.94
C ALA A 141 19.63 -14.37 4.67
N ASN A 142 20.68 -13.57 4.83
CA ASN A 142 21.54 -13.09 3.74
C ASN A 142 22.23 -14.28 3.01
N ASN A 143 22.76 -15.26 3.75
CA ASN A 143 23.39 -16.46 3.16
C ASN A 143 22.41 -17.35 2.38
N THR A 144 21.10 -17.29 2.67
CA THR A 144 20.06 -18.07 1.98
C THR A 144 19.34 -17.29 0.87
N GLY A 145 19.83 -16.09 0.55
CA GLY A 145 19.33 -15.24 -0.53
C GLY A 145 18.00 -14.57 -0.19
N VAL A 146 17.73 -14.31 1.08
CA VAL A 146 16.61 -13.46 1.53
C VAL A 146 17.07 -12.01 1.53
N GLU A 147 16.34 -11.16 0.82
CA GLU A 147 16.55 -9.72 0.80
C GLU A 147 15.61 -9.07 1.84
N THR A 148 16.18 -8.46 2.87
CA THR A 148 15.41 -7.91 4.00
C THR A 148 15.28 -6.39 3.89
N PHE A 149 14.05 -5.92 4.01
CA PHE A 149 13.66 -4.51 4.09
C PHE A 149 13.06 -4.23 5.46
N VAL A 150 13.27 -3.02 5.97
CA VAL A 150 12.84 -2.62 7.31
C VAL A 150 12.07 -1.31 7.22
N ILE A 151 10.84 -1.31 7.73
CA ILE A 151 10.07 -0.12 8.06
C ILE A 151 10.17 0.06 9.58
N GLY A 152 10.94 1.06 10.00
CA GLY A 152 11.05 1.45 11.40
C GLY A 152 10.26 2.71 11.68
N VAL A 153 9.45 2.69 12.74
CA VAL A 153 8.71 3.87 13.19
C VAL A 153 9.22 4.29 14.56
N VAL A 154 9.96 5.39 14.65
CA VAL A 154 10.48 5.93 15.90
C VAL A 154 10.68 7.43 15.73
N LYS A 155 10.50 8.24 16.76
CA LYS A 155 10.76 9.68 16.62
C LYS A 155 12.26 9.94 16.65
N LYS A 156 12.78 10.82 15.79
CA LYS A 156 14.19 11.27 15.89
C LYS A 156 14.54 11.95 17.23
N SER A 157 13.54 12.39 17.99
CA SER A 157 13.68 12.91 19.35
C SER A 157 13.72 11.83 20.43
N ASP A 158 13.58 10.55 20.08
CA ASP A 158 13.65 9.44 21.03
C ASP A 158 15.12 9.23 21.47
N PRO A 159 15.40 9.11 22.78
CA PRO A 159 16.78 8.89 23.26
C PRO A 159 17.41 7.59 22.76
N ASN A 160 16.61 6.62 22.31
CA ASN A 160 17.07 5.34 21.78
C ASN A 160 17.15 5.30 20.25
N PHE A 161 16.90 6.43 19.56
CA PHE A 161 16.85 6.52 18.10
C PHE A 161 18.09 5.93 17.43
N ASP A 162 19.30 6.33 17.85
CA ASP A 162 20.55 5.91 17.20
C ASP A 162 20.75 4.39 17.31
N MET A 163 20.52 3.81 18.49
CA MET A 163 20.62 2.36 18.72
C MET A 163 19.58 1.57 17.91
N PHE A 164 18.36 2.09 17.79
CA PHE A 164 17.33 1.46 16.95
C PHE A 164 17.67 1.59 15.46
N PHE A 165 18.23 2.72 15.03
CA PHE A 165 18.69 2.93 13.67
C PHE A 165 19.86 1.99 13.31
N GLU A 166 20.80 1.77 14.22
CA GLU A 166 21.83 0.74 14.07
C GLU A 166 21.23 -0.67 13.96
N GLU A 167 20.23 -1.02 14.78
CA GLU A 167 19.54 -2.31 14.70
C GLU A 167 18.81 -2.50 13.36
N MET A 168 18.12 -1.47 12.85
CA MET A 168 17.49 -1.52 11.52
C MET A 168 18.51 -1.76 10.41
N ASN A 169 19.66 -1.08 10.45
CA ASN A 169 20.74 -1.27 9.47
C ASN A 169 21.41 -2.64 9.60
N LEU A 170 21.42 -3.24 10.79
CA LEU A 170 21.83 -4.63 10.99
C LEU A 170 20.84 -5.61 10.37
N ILE A 171 19.52 -5.36 10.48
CA ILE A 171 18.47 -6.26 9.96
C ILE A 171 18.35 -6.19 8.44
N ALA A 172 18.46 -4.99 7.85
CA ALA A 172 18.34 -4.78 6.41
C ALA A 172 19.50 -5.40 5.62
N THR A 173 19.24 -5.88 4.41
CA THR A 173 20.29 -6.43 3.53
C THR A 173 21.16 -5.35 2.88
N ASP A 174 20.61 -4.15 2.66
CA ASP A 174 21.32 -2.95 2.16
C ASP A 174 20.82 -1.72 2.95
N PRO A 175 21.67 -0.72 3.27
CA PRO A 175 21.23 0.51 3.95
C PRO A 175 20.08 1.25 3.24
N GLN A 176 19.94 1.11 1.92
CA GLN A 176 18.82 1.70 1.15
C GLN A 176 17.48 0.97 1.35
N HIS A 177 17.48 -0.18 2.04
CA HIS A 177 16.28 -0.96 2.38
C HIS A 177 15.72 -0.60 3.77
N VAL A 178 16.33 0.37 4.47
CA VAL A 178 15.82 0.94 5.73
C VAL A 178 14.95 2.16 5.43
N TYR A 179 13.70 2.14 5.88
CA TYR A 179 12.77 3.26 5.78
C TYR A 179 12.31 3.67 7.17
N HIS A 180 12.69 4.89 7.54
CA HIS A 180 12.42 5.48 8.85
C HIS A 180 11.24 6.47 8.77
N PHE A 181 10.34 6.40 9.75
CA PHE A 181 9.22 7.33 9.93
C PHE A 181 9.08 7.77 11.39
N ASP A 182 8.68 9.02 11.64
CA ASP A 182 8.43 9.52 13.00
C ASP A 182 7.06 9.09 13.57
N ASP A 183 6.14 8.60 12.74
CA ASP A 183 4.77 8.24 13.12
C ASP A 183 4.15 7.19 12.16
N PHE A 184 3.39 6.24 12.69
CA PHE A 184 2.70 5.19 11.93
C PHE A 184 1.63 5.78 10.98
N LEU A 185 1.06 6.94 11.30
CA LEU A 185 0.11 7.65 10.43
C LEU A 185 0.70 7.96 9.04
N ILE A 186 2.03 8.12 8.94
CA ILE A 186 2.70 8.36 7.65
C ILE A 186 2.53 7.16 6.72
N LEU A 187 2.46 5.93 7.25
CA LEU A 187 2.15 4.75 6.43
C LEU A 187 0.79 4.91 5.75
N TYR A 188 -0.23 5.40 6.45
CA TYR A 188 -1.58 5.63 5.90
C TYR A 188 -1.60 6.71 4.79
N ASP A 189 -0.77 7.75 4.91
CA ASP A 189 -0.62 8.75 3.84
C ASP A 189 0.15 8.21 2.62
N ILE A 190 1.16 7.36 2.84
CA ILE A 190 1.85 6.62 1.79
C ILE A 190 0.87 5.70 1.04
N LEU A 191 -0.01 4.98 1.76
CA LEU A 191 -1.07 4.16 1.15
C LEU A 191 -1.95 4.97 0.20
N LYS A 192 -2.31 6.20 0.60
CA LYS A 192 -3.20 7.09 -0.17
C LYS A 192 -2.53 7.71 -1.39
N GLN A 193 -1.32 8.26 -1.24
CA GLN A 193 -0.74 9.10 -2.29
C GLN A 193 0.12 8.32 -3.29
N LYS A 194 0.90 7.34 -2.83
CA LYS A 194 1.96 6.72 -3.64
C LYS A 194 1.63 5.33 -4.19
N LEU A 195 0.60 4.66 -3.66
CA LEU A 195 0.14 3.36 -4.18
C LEU A 195 -0.93 3.47 -5.27
N SER A 196 -1.10 4.63 -5.93
CA SER A 196 -2.17 4.82 -6.93
C SER A 196 -1.90 4.14 -8.28
N THR A 197 -0.65 3.77 -8.57
CA THR A 197 -0.21 3.16 -9.82
C THR A 197 0.03 1.64 -9.70
N LYS A 198 -0.46 0.88 -10.70
CA LYS A 198 -0.12 -0.54 -10.87
C LYS A 198 1.17 -0.63 -11.71
N ILE A 199 2.29 -0.94 -11.07
CA ILE A 199 3.62 -0.88 -11.68
C ILE A 199 4.11 -2.30 -12.05
N CYS A 200 4.68 -2.44 -13.24
CA CYS A 200 5.19 -3.69 -13.81
C CYS A 200 6.65 -4.02 -13.40
N GLU A 201 7.17 -3.44 -12.33
CA GLU A 201 8.60 -3.44 -11.99
C GLU A 201 8.91 -4.36 -10.80
N ASP A 202 10.18 -4.75 -10.68
CA ASP A 202 10.66 -5.58 -9.58
C ASP A 202 10.35 -4.94 -8.22
N PHE A 203 10.01 -5.76 -7.22
CA PHE A 203 9.60 -5.31 -5.88
C PHE A 203 10.50 -4.22 -5.26
N PRO A 204 11.86 -4.27 -5.35
CA PRO A 204 12.71 -3.22 -4.80
C PRO A 204 12.55 -1.86 -5.48
N SER A 205 12.36 -1.83 -6.81
CA SER A 205 12.12 -0.58 -7.55
C SER A 205 10.79 0.05 -7.15
N TYR A 206 9.76 -0.77 -7.00
CA TYR A 206 8.46 -0.34 -6.48
C TYR A 206 8.57 0.20 -5.04
N PHE A 207 9.23 -0.54 -4.15
CA PHE A 207 9.41 -0.15 -2.76
C PHE A 207 10.21 1.15 -2.63
N PHE A 208 11.29 1.29 -3.40
CA PHE A 208 12.07 2.53 -3.49
C PHE A 208 11.24 3.71 -4.01
N GLN A 209 10.37 3.52 -5.01
CA GLN A 209 9.49 4.58 -5.49
C GLN A 209 8.44 5.01 -4.46
N VAL A 210 7.91 4.05 -3.68
CA VAL A 210 6.93 4.31 -2.62
C VAL A 210 7.56 5.06 -1.44
N PHE A 211 8.74 4.63 -0.98
CA PHE A 211 9.32 5.14 0.27
C PHE A 211 10.50 6.11 0.10
N GLY A 212 11.29 6.00 -0.95
CA GLY A 212 12.53 6.76 -1.19
C GLY A 212 12.38 8.20 -1.69
N SER A 213 11.26 8.88 -1.40
CA SER A 213 10.99 10.24 -1.91
C SER A 213 10.30 11.12 -0.87
N SER A 214 11.08 11.61 0.10
CA SER A 214 10.79 12.77 0.96
C SER A 214 11.95 13.06 1.92
N SER A 215 12.85 13.99 1.57
CA SER A 215 13.89 14.50 2.47
C SER A 215 13.97 16.02 2.39
N SER A 216 13.21 16.71 3.25
CA SER A 216 13.32 18.17 3.44
C SER A 216 12.77 18.58 4.82
N GLN A 217 13.66 19.04 5.71
CA GLN A 217 13.32 19.73 6.96
C GLN A 217 14.08 21.07 7.01
N PRO A 218 13.48 22.13 7.57
CA PRO A 218 14.19 23.28 8.14
C PRO A 218 14.28 23.18 9.67
N GLU A 219 15.39 23.62 10.26
CA GLU A 219 15.65 23.64 11.70
C GLU A 219 15.14 24.91 12.41
N PHE A 220 14.71 24.76 13.67
CA PHE A 220 14.70 25.71 14.80
C PHE A 220 14.12 24.97 16.03
N GLY A 221 14.48 25.20 17.30
CA GLY A 221 15.51 26.05 17.93
C GLY A 221 15.35 25.98 19.47
N VAL A 222 16.43 26.11 20.27
CA VAL A 222 16.40 25.86 21.74
C VAL A 222 16.84 27.08 22.55
N LEU A 223 16.19 27.32 23.70
CA LEU A 223 16.80 27.93 24.89
C LEU A 223 16.03 27.52 26.16
N GLY A 224 16.70 27.45 27.31
CA GLY A 224 16.11 27.23 28.63
C GLY A 224 17.01 27.76 29.75
N GLU A 225 16.50 27.88 30.98
CA GLU A 225 17.27 28.28 32.18
C GLU A 225 16.49 27.92 33.47
N GLU A 226 17.21 27.73 34.60
CA GLU A 226 16.68 27.18 35.86
C GLU A 226 17.20 27.92 37.12
N LEU A 227 16.41 27.89 38.20
CA LEU A 227 16.76 27.97 39.64
C LEU A 227 17.35 29.25 40.29
N GLY A 228 16.92 29.50 41.55
CA GLY A 228 17.50 30.49 42.47
C GLY A 228 16.62 30.75 43.72
N GLU A 229 17.17 30.63 44.93
CA GLU A 229 16.46 30.48 46.22
C GLU A 229 16.81 31.60 47.25
N SER A 230 15.88 31.94 48.18
CA SER A 230 16.12 32.16 49.64
C SER A 230 15.10 33.09 50.36
N THR A 231 14.85 32.82 51.66
CA THR A 231 13.98 33.56 52.61
C THR A 231 14.84 34.31 53.66
N PRO A 232 14.34 35.34 54.41
CA PRO A 232 13.57 35.11 55.65
C PRO A 232 12.49 36.19 56.06
N GLU A 233 11.77 35.93 57.16
CA GLU A 233 10.70 36.74 57.83
C GLU A 233 11.10 37.00 59.33
N PRO A 234 10.32 37.65 60.25
CA PRO A 234 9.13 38.55 60.18
C PRO A 234 9.30 39.86 61.03
N PRO A 235 8.26 40.70 61.33
CA PRO A 235 7.37 40.46 62.49
C PRO A 235 5.89 40.99 62.46
N GLU A 236 4.98 40.15 62.97
CA GLU A 236 3.82 40.38 63.86
C GLU A 236 2.73 41.49 63.72
N GLU A 237 2.77 42.46 62.79
CA GLU A 237 1.53 43.26 62.48
C GLU A 237 0.65 42.59 61.39
N ILE A 238 1.04 41.36 61.00
CA ILE A 238 0.68 40.74 59.73
C ILE A 238 -0.59 39.86 59.82
N SER A 239 -1.07 39.48 61.01
CA SER A 239 -2.04 38.39 61.16
C SER A 239 -3.44 38.63 60.57
N GLU A 240 -3.92 39.88 60.51
CA GLU A 240 -5.20 40.21 59.88
C GLU A 240 -5.06 40.41 58.38
N SER A 241 -4.09 41.21 57.92
CA SER A 241 -3.77 41.35 56.49
C SER A 241 -3.46 40.00 55.82
N LYS A 242 -2.78 39.08 56.52
CA LYS A 242 -2.49 37.73 56.02
C LYS A 242 -3.75 36.89 55.84
N ARG A 243 -4.66 36.87 56.82
CA ARG A 243 -5.97 36.19 56.68
C ARG A 243 -6.81 36.81 55.56
N ASP A 244 -6.79 38.13 55.43
CA ASP A 244 -7.52 38.86 54.40
C ASP A 244 -6.93 38.59 52.99
N LEU A 245 -5.61 38.43 52.89
CA LEU A 245 -4.90 38.03 51.68
C LEU A 245 -5.15 36.55 51.33
N GLU A 246 -5.12 35.64 52.31
CA GLU A 246 -5.46 34.22 52.14
C GLU A 246 -6.90 34.04 51.63
N MET A 247 -7.87 34.77 52.20
CA MET A 247 -9.26 34.79 51.73
C MET A 247 -9.40 35.32 50.30
N LYS A 248 -8.63 36.35 49.93
CA LYS A 248 -8.58 36.89 48.55
C LYS A 248 -7.95 35.90 47.58
N THR A 249 -6.87 35.22 47.98
CA THR A 249 -6.21 34.16 47.19
C THR A 249 -7.17 33.00 46.93
N GLN A 250 -7.81 32.44 47.98
CA GLN A 250 -8.82 31.38 47.82
C GLN A 250 -9.98 31.82 46.91
N GLN A 251 -10.44 33.07 47.03
CA GLN A 251 -11.51 33.57 46.14
C GLN A 251 -11.06 33.75 44.69
N LEU A 252 -9.78 34.07 44.44
CA LEU A 252 -9.19 34.11 43.11
C LEU A 252 -8.99 32.70 42.53
N GLU A 253 -8.54 31.74 43.34
CA GLU A 253 -8.42 30.32 42.97
C GLU A 253 -9.77 29.73 42.55
N ILE A 254 -10.84 29.96 43.34
CA ILE A 254 -12.20 29.52 43.00
C ILE A 254 -12.67 30.16 41.67
N LYS A 255 -12.41 31.46 41.47
CA LYS A 255 -12.75 32.14 40.20
C LYS A 255 -11.96 31.58 39.02
N LEU A 256 -10.68 31.26 39.21
CA LEU A 256 -9.82 30.67 38.19
C LEU A 256 -10.24 29.25 37.84
N SER A 257 -10.56 28.42 38.84
CA SER A 257 -11.08 27.06 38.69
C SER A 257 -12.40 27.05 37.92
N ASN A 258 -13.37 27.89 38.31
CA ASN A 258 -14.65 27.98 37.63
C ASN A 258 -14.50 28.44 36.16
N LYS A 259 -13.58 29.39 35.90
CA LYS A 259 -13.26 29.82 34.53
C LYS A 259 -12.65 28.68 33.70
N MET A 260 -11.68 27.96 34.27
CA MET A 260 -11.05 26.80 33.64
C MET A 260 -12.07 25.70 33.31
N GLU A 261 -13.03 25.44 34.20
CA GLU A 261 -14.09 24.45 33.96
C GLU A 261 -15.01 24.86 32.80
N GLU A 262 -15.39 26.13 32.70
CA GLU A 262 -16.19 26.65 31.57
C GLU A 262 -15.41 26.65 30.25
N ASP A 263 -14.12 26.98 30.26
CA ASP A 263 -13.27 26.88 29.07
C ASP A 263 -13.10 25.40 28.64
N ILE A 264 -12.96 24.44 29.57
CA ILE A 264 -12.97 23.00 29.27
C ILE A 264 -14.32 22.56 28.68
N LYS A 265 -15.45 22.98 29.24
CA LYS A 265 -16.80 22.70 28.68
C LYS A 265 -16.95 23.26 27.27
N LYS A 266 -16.44 24.47 27.02
CA LYS A 266 -16.46 25.13 25.71
C LYS A 266 -15.60 24.38 24.68
N VAL A 267 -14.40 23.93 25.06
CA VAL A 267 -13.54 23.09 24.22
C VAL A 267 -14.21 21.75 23.90
N ARG A 268 -14.79 21.07 24.90
CA ARG A 268 -15.54 19.82 24.71
C ARG A 268 -16.70 19.98 23.72
N ARG A 269 -17.53 21.03 23.87
CA ARG A 269 -18.62 21.34 22.92
C ARG A 269 -18.09 21.55 21.49
N LYS A 270 -16.99 22.29 21.33
CA LYS A 270 -16.37 22.53 20.02
C LYS A 270 -15.85 21.23 19.40
N SER A 271 -15.17 20.38 20.19
CA SER A 271 -14.70 19.06 19.76
C SER A 271 -15.84 18.14 19.33
N THR A 272 -16.94 18.08 20.09
CA THR A 272 -18.14 17.32 19.71
C THR A 272 -18.75 17.83 18.40
N GLN A 273 -18.83 19.16 18.21
CA GLN A 273 -19.29 19.73 16.95
C GLN A 273 -18.39 19.32 15.76
N THR A 274 -17.07 19.41 15.91
CA THR A 274 -16.12 18.99 14.87
C THR A 274 -16.22 17.49 14.57
N GLY A 275 -16.50 16.64 15.57
CA GLY A 275 -16.80 15.22 15.35
C GLY A 275 -18.08 14.99 14.54
N ASN A 276 -19.15 15.73 14.85
CA ASN A 276 -20.41 15.68 14.08
C ASN A 276 -20.22 16.17 12.63
N ASP A 277 -19.45 17.24 12.43
CA ASP A 277 -19.15 17.78 11.10
C ASP A 277 -18.30 16.79 10.28
N LEU A 278 -17.34 16.10 10.91
CA LEU A 278 -16.55 15.03 10.27
C LEU A 278 -17.43 13.85 9.87
N MET A 279 -18.34 13.40 10.76
CA MET A 279 -19.28 12.32 10.46
C MET A 279 -20.16 12.67 9.25
N ARG A 280 -20.68 13.91 9.20
CA ARG A 280 -21.45 14.42 8.06
C ARG A 280 -20.64 14.44 6.75
N CYS A 281 -19.34 14.75 6.81
CA CYS A 281 -18.47 14.67 5.63
C CYS A 281 -18.26 13.23 5.15
N VAL A 282 -18.16 12.26 6.07
CA VAL A 282 -18.09 10.82 5.73
C VAL A 282 -19.40 10.35 5.09
N ASP A 283 -20.55 10.74 5.63
CA ASP A 283 -21.86 10.40 5.05
C ASP A 283 -22.02 10.96 3.63
N LEU A 284 -21.63 12.23 3.41
CA LEU A 284 -21.65 12.86 2.09
C LEU A 284 -20.69 12.19 1.10
N TYR A 285 -19.50 11.78 1.54
CA TYR A 285 -18.56 11.03 0.71
C TYR A 285 -19.14 9.67 0.30
N ASN A 286 -19.72 8.93 1.24
CA ASN A 286 -20.34 7.63 0.98
C ASN A 286 -21.53 7.75 0.01
N GLN A 287 -22.37 8.78 0.15
CA GLN A 287 -23.45 9.07 -0.79
C GLN A 287 -22.94 9.41 -2.19
N ALA A 288 -21.87 10.21 -2.30
CA ALA A 288 -21.26 10.54 -3.58
C ALA A 288 -20.63 9.32 -4.27
N GLN A 289 -19.96 8.44 -3.50
CA GLN A 289 -19.42 7.17 -4.00
C GLN A 289 -20.52 6.24 -4.51
N ALA A 290 -21.62 6.08 -3.76
CA ALA A 290 -22.74 5.24 -4.15
C ALA A 290 -23.39 5.74 -5.45
N LYS A 291 -23.69 7.05 -5.55
CA LYS A 291 -24.28 7.64 -6.75
C LYS A 291 -23.37 7.50 -7.98
N TRP A 292 -22.07 7.73 -7.82
CA TRP A 292 -21.09 7.55 -8.90
C TRP A 292 -21.03 6.10 -9.38
N PHE A 293 -21.11 5.13 -8.46
CA PHE A 293 -21.13 3.72 -8.81
C PHE A 293 -22.41 3.34 -9.59
N GLU A 294 -23.59 3.81 -9.17
CA GLU A 294 -24.85 3.62 -9.90
C GLU A 294 -24.81 4.21 -11.31
N GLU A 295 -24.30 5.45 -11.47
CA GLU A 295 -24.14 6.11 -12.77
C GLU A 295 -23.18 5.32 -13.68
N MET A 296 -22.04 4.86 -13.15
CA MET A 296 -21.05 4.08 -13.90
C MET A 296 -21.61 2.72 -14.37
N VAL A 297 -22.29 1.98 -13.48
CA VAL A 297 -22.90 0.68 -13.81
C VAL A 297 -24.01 0.86 -14.86
N THR A 298 -24.86 1.89 -14.71
CA THR A 298 -25.93 2.18 -15.68
C THR A 298 -25.36 2.51 -17.06
N THR A 299 -24.38 3.41 -17.14
CA THR A 299 -23.71 3.78 -18.41
C THR A 299 -23.01 2.56 -19.06
N THR A 300 -22.45 1.66 -18.26
CA THR A 300 -21.80 0.44 -18.78
C THR A 300 -22.83 -0.51 -19.40
N LEU A 301 -23.97 -0.74 -18.73
CA LEU A 301 -25.08 -1.55 -19.25
C LEU A 301 -25.68 -0.96 -20.54
N GLU A 302 -25.86 0.36 -20.60
CA GLU A 302 -26.34 1.05 -21.81
C GLU A 302 -25.37 0.89 -22.99
N LEU A 303 -24.06 0.98 -22.75
CA LEU A 303 -23.04 0.75 -23.78
C LEU A 303 -23.00 -0.71 -24.25
N GLU A 304 -23.13 -1.68 -23.34
CA GLU A 304 -23.24 -3.11 -23.70
C GLU A 304 -24.48 -3.39 -24.55
N GLN A 305 -25.62 -2.75 -24.24
CA GLN A 305 -26.84 -2.87 -25.04
C GLN A 305 -26.63 -2.32 -26.46
N VAL A 306 -26.04 -1.12 -26.61
CA VAL A 306 -25.77 -0.51 -27.92
C VAL A 306 -24.79 -1.34 -28.75
N GLU A 307 -23.77 -1.95 -28.12
CA GLU A 307 -22.87 -2.88 -28.81
C GLU A 307 -23.58 -4.16 -29.26
N MET A 308 -24.48 -4.74 -28.45
CA MET A 308 -25.30 -5.88 -28.88
C MET A 308 -26.21 -5.53 -30.07
N GLU A 309 -26.86 -4.36 -30.06
CA GLU A 309 -27.68 -3.89 -31.18
C GLU A 309 -26.84 -3.70 -32.46
N ARG A 310 -25.62 -3.17 -32.35
CA ARG A 310 -24.69 -3.04 -33.49
C ARG A 310 -24.24 -4.41 -34.04
N VAL A 311 -23.97 -5.38 -33.17
CA VAL A 311 -23.60 -6.74 -33.57
C VAL A 311 -24.76 -7.44 -34.29
N GLU A 312 -25.99 -7.31 -33.80
CA GLU A 312 -27.17 -7.89 -34.44
C GLU A 312 -27.48 -7.25 -35.80
N MET A 313 -27.38 -5.91 -35.91
CA MET A 313 -27.49 -5.21 -37.20
C MET A 313 -26.45 -5.72 -38.21
N THR A 314 -25.20 -5.90 -37.77
CA THR A 314 -24.11 -6.44 -38.60
C THR A 314 -24.42 -7.87 -39.05
N ARG A 315 -24.96 -8.71 -38.16
CA ARG A 315 -25.39 -10.09 -38.47
C ARG A 315 -26.50 -10.11 -39.53
N GLN A 316 -27.49 -9.23 -39.42
CA GLN A 316 -28.59 -9.12 -40.38
C GLN A 316 -28.10 -8.69 -41.77
N HIS A 317 -27.26 -7.66 -41.86
CA HIS A 317 -26.65 -7.25 -43.14
C HIS A 317 -25.79 -8.35 -43.76
N LEU A 318 -25.02 -9.10 -42.96
CA LEU A 318 -24.23 -10.23 -43.46
C LEU A 318 -25.12 -11.38 -43.99
N CYS A 319 -26.26 -11.62 -43.35
CA CYS A 319 -27.26 -12.60 -43.77
C CYS A 319 -27.92 -12.18 -45.10
N GLN A 320 -28.34 -10.92 -45.24
CA GLN A 320 -28.87 -10.38 -46.49
C GLN A 320 -27.83 -10.44 -47.62
N TYR A 321 -26.57 -10.07 -47.34
CA TYR A 321 -25.48 -10.16 -48.30
C TYR A 321 -25.22 -11.61 -48.76
N THR A 322 -25.22 -12.57 -47.85
CA THR A 322 -25.05 -13.99 -48.22
C THR A 322 -26.23 -14.54 -49.01
N GLN A 323 -27.46 -14.12 -48.72
CA GLN A 323 -28.63 -14.49 -49.53
C GLN A 323 -28.57 -13.87 -50.94
N LEU A 324 -28.35 -12.56 -51.06
CA LEU A 324 -28.20 -11.87 -52.36
C LEU A 324 -27.05 -12.46 -53.18
N ARG A 325 -25.95 -12.85 -52.51
CA ARG A 325 -24.83 -13.54 -53.16
C ARG A 325 -25.21 -14.93 -53.63
N HIS A 326 -25.94 -15.71 -52.84
CA HIS A 326 -26.43 -17.03 -53.27
C HIS A 326 -27.41 -16.91 -54.45
N GLU A 327 -28.33 -15.95 -54.41
CA GLU A 327 -29.25 -15.64 -55.52
C GLU A 327 -28.48 -15.19 -56.77
N THR A 328 -27.44 -14.36 -56.61
CA THR A 328 -26.55 -13.92 -57.70
C THR A 328 -25.71 -15.08 -58.25
N ASP A 329 -25.21 -15.98 -57.41
CA ASP A 329 -24.42 -17.14 -57.82
C ASP A 329 -25.30 -18.21 -58.50
N MET A 330 -26.56 -18.37 -58.05
CA MET A 330 -27.58 -19.19 -58.71
C MET A 330 -28.00 -18.60 -60.07
N PHE A 331 -28.16 -17.28 -60.16
CA PHE A 331 -28.42 -16.58 -61.42
C PHE A 331 -27.19 -16.66 -62.35
N ASN A 332 -25.99 -16.58 -61.79
CA ASN A 332 -24.74 -16.69 -62.52
C ASN A 332 -24.39 -18.14 -62.91
N GLN A 333 -24.96 -19.19 -62.30
CA GLN A 333 -24.89 -20.54 -62.88
C GLN A 333 -25.58 -20.64 -64.27
N SER A 334 -26.39 -19.64 -64.66
CA SER A 334 -26.88 -19.47 -66.04
C SER A 334 -25.93 -18.68 -66.96
N THR A 335 -24.81 -18.14 -66.48
CA THR A 335 -23.87 -17.29 -67.25
C THR A 335 -22.37 -17.58 -67.02
N VAL A 336 -22.00 -18.44 -66.05
CA VAL A 336 -20.62 -18.75 -65.62
C VAL A 336 -19.97 -19.85 -66.48
N GLU A 337 -19.95 -19.64 -67.79
CA GLU A 337 -18.95 -20.28 -68.66
C GLU A 337 -17.76 -19.35 -68.96
N SER A 338 -17.97 -18.02 -68.92
CA SER A 338 -16.98 -17.04 -69.40
C SER A 338 -15.89 -16.68 -68.38
N VAL A 339 -16.21 -16.64 -67.08
CA VAL A 339 -15.25 -16.20 -66.03
C VAL A 339 -14.29 -17.34 -65.64
N ASP A 340 -14.77 -18.57 -65.57
CA ASP A 340 -13.95 -19.74 -65.21
C ASP A 340 -12.87 -20.02 -66.29
N GLN A 341 -13.16 -19.72 -67.56
CA GLN A 341 -12.18 -19.77 -68.65
C GLN A 341 -11.09 -18.69 -68.56
N LEU A 342 -11.35 -17.56 -67.89
CA LEU A 342 -10.36 -16.51 -67.66
C LEU A 342 -9.45 -16.85 -66.47
N LEU A 343 -10.02 -17.39 -65.39
CA LEU A 343 -9.25 -17.79 -64.20
C LEU A 343 -8.27 -18.95 -64.51
N ARG A 344 -8.63 -19.89 -65.40
CA ARG A 344 -7.73 -20.96 -65.86
C ARG A 344 -6.52 -20.49 -66.70
N LYS A 345 -6.47 -19.21 -67.10
CA LYS A 345 -5.34 -18.63 -67.85
C LYS A 345 -4.33 -17.87 -66.98
N VAL A 346 -4.56 -17.79 -65.67
CA VAL A 346 -3.66 -17.10 -64.73
C VAL A 346 -2.78 -18.12 -64.02
N ASP A 347 -1.49 -18.15 -64.37
CA ASP A 347 -0.48 -19.01 -63.76
C ASP A 347 0.04 -18.40 -62.44
N PRO A 348 -0.21 -19.02 -61.27
CA PRO A 348 0.24 -18.48 -59.98
C PRO A 348 1.77 -18.49 -59.80
N ALA A 349 2.54 -19.22 -60.61
CA ALA A 349 4.00 -19.25 -60.51
C ALA A 349 4.69 -18.00 -61.06
N LYS A 350 3.98 -17.12 -61.80
CA LYS A 350 4.56 -15.91 -62.42
C LYS A 350 4.59 -14.66 -61.54
N VAL A 351 4.00 -14.68 -60.35
CA VAL A 351 4.03 -13.53 -59.43
C VAL A 351 5.22 -13.66 -58.47
N ARG A 352 6.43 -13.38 -58.97
CA ARG A 352 7.63 -13.18 -58.13
C ARG A 352 8.12 -11.73 -58.18
N GLU A 353 8.34 -11.19 -56.99
CA GLU A 353 9.38 -10.22 -56.64
C GLU A 353 9.55 -8.99 -57.56
N HIS A 354 8.70 -7.99 -57.40
CA HIS A 354 9.17 -6.61 -57.52
C HIS A 354 9.68 -6.13 -56.15
N LYS A 355 11.02 -6.03 -56.05
CA LYS A 355 11.73 -5.48 -54.89
C LYS A 355 11.24 -4.07 -54.58
N MET A 356 10.94 -3.80 -53.31
CA MET A 356 10.75 -2.43 -52.83
C MET A 356 12.13 -1.80 -52.65
N GLY A 357 12.58 -1.05 -53.66
CA GLY A 357 13.83 -0.30 -53.65
C GLY A 357 13.57 1.19 -53.86
N ASN A 358 14.00 1.99 -52.89
CA ASN A 358 14.19 3.44 -52.90
C ASN A 358 12.97 4.39 -52.87
N ILE A 359 12.94 5.18 -51.79
CA ILE A 359 12.80 6.66 -51.76
C ILE A 359 11.44 7.25 -52.19
N CYS A 360 10.72 7.88 -51.26
CA CYS A 360 10.88 9.33 -51.04
C CYS A 360 10.29 9.81 -49.69
N SER A 361 10.86 10.88 -49.14
CA SER A 361 10.21 11.69 -48.10
C SER A 361 9.09 12.52 -48.73
N VAL A 362 8.03 12.80 -47.98
CA VAL A 362 7.13 13.92 -48.24
C VAL A 362 6.93 14.64 -46.91
N ASP A 363 7.65 15.75 -46.74
CA ASP A 363 7.36 16.71 -45.69
C ASP A 363 6.01 17.35 -45.96
N MET A 364 5.17 17.41 -44.93
CA MET A 364 4.12 18.42 -44.81
C MET A 364 4.12 18.95 -43.38
N GLU A 365 4.64 20.17 -43.23
CA GLU A 365 4.34 21.01 -42.08
C GLU A 365 2.84 21.32 -42.03
N ILE A 366 2.27 21.28 -40.83
CA ILE A 366 1.51 22.37 -40.16
C ILE A 366 1.44 22.02 -38.66
#